data_AF-A0A951HZW6-F1
#
_entry.id   AF-A0A951HZW6-F1
#
_cell.length_a   1.000
_cell.length_b   1.000
_cell.length_c   1.000
_cell.angle_alpha   90.00
_cell.angle_beta   90.00
_cell.angle_gamma   90.00
#
_symmetry.space_group_name_H-M   'P 1'
#
loop_
_entity.id
_entity.type
_entity.pdbx_description
1 polymer ?
#
loop_
_entity_poly.entity_id
_entity_poly.type
_entity_poly.pdbx_seq_one_letter_code
_entity_poly.pdbx_strand_id
1 'polypeptide(L)' 'MRREEFIARRREFSGLSIPELLDLLSSPELETRFLAEMCLREATGT' A
#
# COMPACT_ATOMS: atom_id res chain seq x y z
N MET A 1 5.02 -14.16 0.55
CA MET A 1 4.50 -13.56 1.79
C MET A 1 3.41 -14.46 2.40
N ARG A 2 3.47 -14.75 3.69
CA ARG A 2 2.41 -15.43 4.43
C ARG A 2 1.27 -14.46 4.76
N ARG A 3 0.08 -14.97 5.06
CA ARG A 3 -1.12 -14.15 5.34
C ARG A 3 -0.88 -13.13 6.47
N GLU A 4 -0.19 -13.51 7.52
CA GLU A 4 0.08 -12.65 8.68
C GLU A 4 1.01 -11.49 8.33
N GLU A 5 2.05 -11.76 7.55
CA GLU A 5 2.98 -10.76 7.03
C GLU A 5 2.25 -9.76 6.11
N PHE A 6 1.31 -10.24 5.28
CA PHE A 6 0.48 -9.38 4.45
C PHE A 6 -0.40 -8.44 5.26
N ILE A 7 -1.04 -8.94 6.32
CA ILE A 7 -1.89 -8.11 7.18
C ILE A 7 -1.06 -7.07 7.92
N ALA A 8 0.12 -7.44 8.43
CA ALA A 8 1.03 -6.50 9.09
C ALA A 8 1.48 -5.39 8.14
N ARG A 9 1.99 -5.78 6.96
CA ARG A 9 2.43 -4.84 5.92
C ARG A 9 1.30 -3.93 5.46
N ARG A 10 0.12 -4.48 5.17
CA ARG A 10 -1.05 -3.67 4.78
C ARG A 10 -1.41 -2.61 5.83
N ARG A 11 -1.30 -2.93 7.14
CA ARG A 11 -1.57 -1.96 8.21
C ARG A 11 -0.61 -0.78 8.17
N GLU A 12 0.67 -1.02 7.89
CA GLU A 12 1.67 0.04 7.74
C GLU A 12 1.26 1.02 6.64
N PHE A 13 0.79 0.51 5.50
CA PHE A 13 0.40 1.33 4.35
C PHE A 13 -0.95 2.04 4.55
N SER A 14 -1.89 1.42 5.26
CA SER A 14 -3.21 2.03 5.54
C SER A 14 -3.14 3.30 6.40
N GLY A 15 -2.04 3.51 7.12
CA GLY A 15 -1.80 4.72 7.92
C GLY A 15 -1.19 5.88 7.13
N LEU A 16 -0.79 5.65 5.88
CA LEU A 16 -0.14 6.66 5.03
C LEU A 16 -1.17 7.58 4.39
N SER A 17 -0.75 8.82 4.16
CA SER A 17 -1.52 9.79 3.38
C SER A 17 -1.51 9.47 1.89
N ILE A 18 -2.48 10.02 1.15
CA ILE A 18 -2.56 9.85 -0.31
C ILE A 18 -1.26 10.25 -1.03
N PRO A 19 -0.60 11.40 -0.72
CA PRO A 19 0.69 11.73 -1.33
C PRO A 19 1.79 10.67 -1.07
N GLU A 20 1.90 10.18 0.17
CA GLU A 20 2.87 9.13 0.51
C GLU A 20 2.59 7.83 -0.25
N LEU A 21 1.32 7.46 -0.41
CA LEU A 21 0.92 6.31 -1.21
C LEU A 21 1.26 6.48 -2.70
N LEU A 22 1.10 7.68 -3.25
CA LEU A 22 1.47 7.98 -4.64
C LEU A 22 2.97 7.86 -4.88
N ASP A 23 3.81 8.33 -3.94
CA ASP A 23 5.26 8.20 -4.04
C ASP A 23 5.70 6.72 -4.10
N LEU A 24 5.02 5.86 -3.33
CA LEU A 24 5.29 4.43 -3.29
C LEU A 24 4.93 3.69 -4.59
N LEU A 25 4.10 4.26 -5.46
CA LEU A 25 3.81 3.69 -6.78
C LEU A 25 5.03 3.65 -7.70
N SER A 26 6.05 4.47 -7.43
CA SER A 26 7.33 4.45 -8.16
C SER A 26 8.34 3.46 -7.58
N SER A 27 7.99 2.72 -6.53
CA SER A 27 8.90 1.76 -5.90
C SER A 27 9.35 0.68 -6.87
N PRO A 28 10.65 0.30 -6.88
CA PRO A 28 11.13 -0.83 -7.69
C PRO A 28 10.57 -2.17 -7.20
N GLU A 29 10.09 -2.24 -5.96
CA GLU A 29 9.51 -3.43 -5.38
C GLU A 29 8.04 -3.58 -5.76
N LEU A 30 7.70 -4.69 -6.42
CA LEU A 30 6.33 -4.99 -6.83
C LEU A 30 5.35 -5.04 -5.65
N GLU A 31 5.78 -5.62 -4.53
CA GLU A 31 4.95 -5.75 -3.33
C GLU A 31 4.55 -4.37 -2.77
N THR A 32 5.52 -3.47 -2.66
CA THR A 32 5.32 -2.10 -2.19
C THR A 32 4.33 -1.34 -3.09
N ARG A 33 4.50 -1.44 -4.42
CA ARG A 33 3.55 -0.83 -5.37
C ARG A 33 2.14 -1.40 -5.24
N PHE A 34 2.03 -2.72 -5.11
CA PHE A 34 0.73 -3.39 -4.99
C PHE A 34 -0.02 -2.97 -3.72
N LEU A 35 0.66 -2.93 -2.59
CA LEU A 35 0.07 -2.51 -1.32
C LEU A 35 -0.33 -1.03 -1.35
N ALA A 36 0.53 -0.17 -1.92
CA ALA A 36 0.23 1.25 -2.08
C ALA A 36 -0.99 1.49 -2.99
N GLU A 37 -1.08 0.80 -4.13
CA GLU A 37 -2.22 0.92 -5.04
C GLU A 37 -3.53 0.46 -4.38
N MET A 38 -3.49 -0.66 -3.64
CA MET A 38 -4.65 -1.17 -2.91
C MET A 38 -5.13 -0.16 -1.86
N CYS A 39 -4.23 0.36 -1.02
CA CYS A 39 -4.58 1.36 -0.01
C CYS A 39 -5.05 2.68 -0.63
N LEU A 40 -4.49 3.07 -1.77
CA LEU A 40 -4.93 4.26 -2.51
C LEU A 40 -6.37 4.10 -3.00
N ARG A 41 -6.72 2.96 -3.61
CA ARG A 41 -8.09 2.65 -4.04
C ARG A 41 -9.08 2.66 -2.87
N GLU A 42 -8.69 2.08 -1.72
CA GLU A 42 -9.49 2.11 -0.50
C GLU A 42 -9.72 3.55 0.01
N ALA A 43 -8.68 4.39 -0.02
CA ALA A 43 -8.76 5.79 0.40
C ALA A 43 -9.56 6.68 -0.56
N THR A 44 -9.58 6.37 -1.86
CA THR A 44 -10.30 7.14 -2.88
C THR A 44 -11.71 6.61 -3.19
N GLY A 45 -12.11 5.47 -2.62
CA GLY A 45 -13.46 4.92 -2.74
C GLY A 45 -13.84 4.41 -4.13
N THR A 46 -12.84 4.02 -4.93
CA THR A 46 -12.98 3.51 -6.32
C THR A 46 -12.53 2.06 -6.43
#